data_AF-A0A2V9KET6-F1
#
_entry.id   AF-A0A2V9KET6-F1
#
_cell.length_a   1.000
_cell.length_b   1.000
_cell.length_c   1.000
_cell.angle_alpha   90.00
_cell.angle_beta   90.00
_cell.angle_gamma   90.00
#
_symmetry.space_group_name_H-M   'P 1'
#
loop_
_entity.id
_entity.type
_entity.pdbx_description
1 polymer ?
#
loop_
_entity_poly.entity_id
_entity_poly.type
_entity_poly.pdbx_seq_one_letter_code
_entity_poly.pdbx_strand_id
1 'polypeptide(L)'
;MDTTLKRRLAEHMKKILGRRNIKINEMSCRYLIISSDWFVRAGEHALIESYEPAWNLSGFGSHVPGRGRPGIRRSRWDTDFPLKKG
;
A
#
# COMPACT_ATOMS: atom_id res chain seq x y z
N MET A 1 18.38 6.23 8.04
CA MET A 1 17.21 5.46 7.53
C MET A 1 16.53 6.35 6.50
N ASP A 2 16.28 5.83 5.29
CA ASP A 2 15.56 6.60 4.26
C ASP A 2 14.20 7.07 4.82
N THR A 3 14.06 8.39 4.94
CA THR A 3 12.89 9.04 5.53
C THR A 3 11.63 8.80 4.69
N THR A 4 11.78 8.56 3.39
CA THR A 4 10.69 8.27 2.46
C THR A 4 10.15 6.86 2.68
N LEU A 5 11.03 5.85 2.72
CA LEU A 5 10.61 4.45 2.96
C LEU A 5 9.91 4.30 4.32
N LYS A 6 10.50 4.87 5.38
CA LYS A 6 9.91 4.84 6.73
C LYS A 6 8.52 5.49 6.74
N ARG A 7 8.35 6.64 6.07
CA ARG A 7 7.05 7.31 5.95
C ARG A 7 6.04 6.44 5.19
N ARG A 8 6.42 5.81 4.08
CA ARG A 8 5.55 4.93 3.30
C ARG A 8 5.04 3.73 4.10
N LEU A 9 5.93 3.08 4.83
CA LEU A 9 5.55 1.96 5.69
C LEU A 9 4.57 2.41 6.79
N ALA A 10 4.80 3.57 7.40
CA ALA A 10 3.88 4.13 8.39
C ALA A 10 2.50 4.48 7.80
N GLU A 11 2.45 4.99 6.57
CA GLU A 11 1.19 5.26 5.85
C GLU A 11 0.41 3.96 5.60
N HIS A 12 1.07 2.91 5.12
CA HIS A 12 0.45 1.61 4.90
C HIS A 12 -0.06 0.97 6.20
N MET A 13 0.73 1.03 7.27
CA MET A 13 0.32 0.58 8.60
C MET A 13 -0.96 1.29 9.07
N LYS A 14 -0.98 2.63 9.00
CA LYS A 14 -2.17 3.43 9.36
C LYS A 14 -3.39 3.08 8.49
N LYS A 15 -3.18 2.86 7.19
CA LYS A 15 -4.25 2.45 6.26
C LYS A 15 -4.84 1.11 6.67
N ILE A 16 -4.03 0.11 7.02
CA ILE A 16 -4.49 -1.21 7.47
C ILE A 16 -5.22 -1.12 8.82
N LEU A 17 -4.69 -0.36 9.79
CA LEU A 17 -5.29 -0.21 11.12
C LEU A 17 -6.73 0.32 11.08
N GLY A 18 -7.05 1.16 10.10
CA GLY A 18 -8.38 1.75 9.91
C GLY A 18 -9.39 0.85 9.19
N ARG A 19 -9.08 -0.42 8.91
CA ARG A 19 -9.86 -1.27 7.99
C ARG A 19 -10.47 -2.48 8.67
N ARG A 20 -11.53 -3.01 8.07
CA ARG A 20 -12.17 -4.27 8.44
C ARG A 20 -11.61 -5.41 7.60
N ASN A 21 -11.81 -6.65 8.06
CA ASN A 21 -11.40 -7.89 7.39
C ASN A 21 -9.88 -8.07 7.26
N ILE A 22 -9.12 -7.31 8.05
CA ILE A 22 -7.65 -7.39 8.10
C ILE A 22 -7.17 -6.88 9.45
N LYS A 23 -6.17 -7.52 10.04
CA LYS A 23 -5.49 -7.05 11.25
C LYS A 23 -4.01 -6.83 11.00
N ILE A 24 -3.43 -5.83 11.67
CA ILE A 24 -2.00 -5.50 11.50
C ILE A 24 -1.07 -6.62 11.98
N ASN A 25 -1.50 -7.43 12.94
CA ASN A 25 -0.72 -8.55 13.48
C ASN A 25 -0.65 -9.75 12.52
N GLU A 26 -1.44 -9.76 11.45
CA GLU A 26 -1.39 -10.75 10.36
C GLU A 26 -0.37 -10.35 9.27
N MET A 27 0.28 -9.19 9.42
CA MET A 27 1.13 -8.59 8.39
C MET A 27 2.59 -8.59 8.81
N SER A 28 3.47 -8.83 7.84
CA SER A 28 4.91 -8.61 7.97
C SER A 28 5.43 -7.86 6.76
N CYS A 29 6.59 -7.21 6.90
CA CYS A 29 7.21 -6.47 5.81
C CYS A 29 8.72 -6.76 5.79
N ARG A 30 9.23 -7.04 4.59
CA ARG A 30 10.66 -7.07 4.29
C ARG A 30 10.95 -5.94 3.32
N TYR A 31 12.09 -5.29 3.50
CA TYR A 31 12.50 -4.17 2.65
C TYR A 31 14.00 -4.20 2.40
N LEU A 32 14.41 -3.64 1.27
CA LEU A 32 15.80 -3.45 0.87
C LEU A 32 16.01 -1.98 0.57
N ILE A 33 17.15 -1.43 1.02
CA ILE A 33 17.54 -0.05 0.71
C ILE A 33 18.57 -0.11 -0.41
N ILE A 34 18.25 0.54 -1.54
CA ILE A 34 19.10 0.64 -2.72
C ILE A 34 19.26 2.14 -3.00
N SER A 35 20.49 2.61 -3.26
CA SER A 35 20.78 4.03 -3.48
C SER A 35 20.47 4.51 -4.91
N SER A 36 20.32 3.60 -5.87
CA SER A 36 20.06 3.91 -7.27
C SER A 36 18.59 3.71 -7.62
N ASP A 37 17.94 4.79 -8.07
CA ASP A 37 16.54 4.80 -8.48
C ASP A 37 16.21 3.79 -9.58
N TRP A 38 17.14 3.58 -10.53
CA TRP A 38 16.96 2.62 -11.62
C TRP A 38 16.83 1.19 -11.07
N PHE A 39 17.73 0.80 -10.17
CA PHE A 39 17.69 -0.53 -9.56
C PHE A 39 16.49 -0.73 -8.64
N VAL A 40 16.01 0.34 -7.98
CA VAL A 40 14.74 0.29 -7.24
C VAL A 40 13.58 -0.07 -8.17
N ARG A 41 13.48 0.58 -9.33
CA ARG A 41 12.38 0.33 -10.29
C ARG A 41 12.47 -1.05 -10.91
N ALA A 42 13.65 -1.48 -11.33
CA ALA A 42 13.86 -2.82 -11.87
C ALA A 42 13.54 -3.91 -10.84
N GLY A 43 13.97 -3.72 -9.58
CA GLY A 43 13.67 -4.64 -8.49
C GLY A 43 12.17 -4.70 -8.15
N GLU A 44 11.50 -3.56 -8.08
CA GLU A 44 10.04 -3.51 -7.86
C GLU A 44 9.28 -4.26 -8.96
N HIS A 45 9.64 -4.02 -10.22
CA HIS A 45 9.06 -4.70 -11.37
C HIS A 45 9.26 -6.22 -11.31
N ALA A 46 10.49 -6.67 -11.06
CA ALA A 46 10.81 -8.09 -10.96
C ALA A 46 10.06 -8.77 -9.81
N LEU A 47 9.89 -8.11 -8.65
CA LEU A 47 9.11 -8.64 -7.53
C LEU A 47 7.62 -8.74 -7.88
N ILE A 48 7.06 -7.75 -8.59
CA ILE A 48 5.67 -7.78 -9.04
C ILE A 48 5.43 -8.94 -10.00
N GLU A 49 6.29 -9.11 -11.00
CA GLU A 49 6.18 -10.20 -11.97
C GLU A 49 6.36 -11.58 -11.32
N SER A 50 7.28 -11.69 -10.36
CA SER A 50 7.59 -12.99 -9.74
C SER A 50 6.52 -13.47 -8.76
N TYR A 51 5.88 -12.56 -8.04
CA TYR A 51 4.97 -12.91 -6.93
C TYR A 51 3.50 -12.57 -7.20
N GLU A 52 3.20 -11.85 -8.27
CA GLU A 52 1.86 -11.38 -8.64
C GLU A 52 1.02 -10.91 -7.43
N PRO A 53 1.50 -9.94 -6.62
CA PRO A 53 0.92 -9.66 -5.33
C PRO A 53 -0.55 -9.20 -5.43
N ALA A 54 -1.44 -9.80 -4.64
CA ALA A 54 -2.88 -9.58 -4.74
C ALA A 54 -3.33 -8.11 -4.59
N TRP A 55 -2.53 -7.28 -3.90
CA TRP A 55 -2.83 -5.86 -3.70
C TRP A 55 -2.14 -4.94 -4.72
N ASN A 56 -1.28 -5.47 -5.58
CA ASN A 56 -0.76 -4.70 -6.69
C ASN A 56 -1.92 -4.28 -7.61
N LEU A 57 -1.93 -3.02 -8.04
CA LEU A 57 -3.03 -2.42 -8.85
C LEU A 57 -4.43 -2.43 -8.22
N SER A 58 -4.59 -2.91 -6.98
CA SER A 58 -5.90 -3.00 -6.30
C SER A 58 -6.44 -1.66 -5.78
N GLY A 59 -5.58 -0.62 -5.69
CA GLY A 59 -5.85 0.65 -5.01
C GLY A 59 -5.23 0.77 -3.60
N PHE A 60 -4.56 -0.26 -3.10
CA PHE A 60 -3.87 -0.21 -1.81
C PHE A 60 -2.77 0.87 -1.75
N GLY A 61 -1.94 0.98 -2.78
CA GLY A 61 -0.86 1.97 -2.86
C GLY A 61 -1.33 3.42 -3.05
N SER A 62 -2.59 3.62 -3.44
CA SER A 62 -3.13 4.95 -3.72
C SER A 62 -3.32 5.75 -2.42
N HIS A 63 -2.89 7.01 -2.45
CA HIS A 63 -3.24 7.98 -1.42
C HIS A 63 -4.76 8.20 -1.39
N VAL A 64 -5.32 8.37 -0.20
CA VAL A 64 -6.73 8.74 -0.05
C VAL A 64 -6.92 10.12 -0.69
N PRO A 65 -7.83 10.28 -1.65
CA PRO A 65 -8.16 11.60 -2.19
C PRO A 65 -8.68 12.51 -1.08
N GLY A 66 -8.22 13.75 -1.01
CA GLY A 66 -8.76 14.74 -0.06
C GLY A 66 -10.28 14.93 -0.21
N ARG A 67 -10.95 15.37 0.86
CA ARG A 67 -12.38 15.75 0.85
C ARG A 67 -12.58 16.81 -0.23
N GLY A 68 -13.20 16.46 -1.37
CA GLY A 68 -13.39 17.39 -2.48
C GLY A 68 -13.34 16.79 -3.89
N ARG A 69 -13.10 15.47 -4.04
CA ARG A 69 -13.30 14.79 -5.34
C ARG A 69 -14.54 13.89 -5.30
N PRO A 70 -15.75 14.45 -5.48
CA PRO A 70 -16.95 13.66 -5.64
C PRO A 70 -16.83 12.85 -6.94
N GLY A 71 -16.80 11.52 -6.85
CA GLY A 71 -16.87 10.65 -8.02
C GLY A 71 -15.73 9.65 -8.25
N ILE A 72 -14.81 9.41 -7.31
CA ILE A 72 -13.77 8.38 -7.52
C ILE A 72 -14.36 6.99 -7.23
N ARG A 73 -14.32 6.12 -8.25
CA ARG A 73 -14.71 4.70 -8.17
C ARG A 73 -14.08 4.05 -6.94
N ARG A 74 -14.89 3.31 -6.16
CA ARG A 74 -14.39 2.48 -5.06
C ARG A 74 -13.36 1.50 -5.64
N SER A 75 -12.14 1.52 -5.13
CA SER A 75 -11.10 0.59 -5.57
C SER A 75 -11.47 -0.85 -5.18
N ARG A 76 -10.84 -1.84 -5.83
CA ARG A 76 -11.02 -3.25 -5.43
C ARG A 76 -10.64 -3.43 -3.97
N TRP A 77 -9.52 -2.85 -3.56
CA TRP A 77 -9.06 -2.92 -2.17
C TRP A 77 -10.03 -2.25 -1.19
N ASP A 78 -10.63 -1.10 -1.52
CA ASP A 78 -11.63 -0.46 -0.64
C ASP A 78 -12.93 -1.28 -0.53
N THR A 79 -13.21 -2.13 -1.52
CA THR A 79 -14.35 -3.04 -1.52
C THR A 79 -14.08 -4.24 -0.62
N ASP A 80 -12.91 -4.87 -0.76
CA ASP A 80 -12.51 -6.06 0.01
C ASP A 80 -12.22 -5.71 1.49
N PHE A 81 -11.60 -4.55 1.71
CA PHE A 81 -11.20 -4.01 3.02
C PHE A 81 -11.87 -2.65 3.27
N PRO A 82 -13.14 -2.60 3.70
CA PRO A 82 -13.82 -1.34 3.98
C PRO A 82 -13.28 -0.68 5.26
N LEU A 83 -13.48 0.63 5.40
CA LEU A 83 -13.14 1.36 6.63
C LEU A 83 -13.93 0.82 7.83
N LYS A 84 -13.32 0.82 9.01
CA LYS A 84 -14.04 0.65 10.28
C LYS A 84 -15.06 1.79 10.39
N LYS A 85 -16.31 1.45 10.74
CA LYS A 85 -17.26 2.48 11.17
C LYS A 85 -16.78 3.00 12.52
N GLY A 86 -16.62 4.31 12.62
CA GLY A 86 -16.43 4.99 13.90
C GLY A 86 -17.71 4.96 14.73
#